data_AF-A0A2V8P593-F1
#
_entry.id   AF-A0A2V8P593-F1
#
_cell.length_a   1.000
_cell.length_b   1.000
_cell.length_c   1.000
_cell.angle_alpha   90.00
_cell.angle_beta   90.00
_cell.angle_gamma   90.00
#
_symmetry.space_group_name_H-M   'P 1'
#
loop_
_entity.id
_entity.type
_entity.pdbx_description
1 polymer ?
#
loop_
_entity_poly.entity_id
_entity_poly.type
_entity_poly.pdbx_seq_one_letter_code
_entity_poly.pdbx_strand_id
1 'polypeptide(L)'
;MIERNWFERRWRDPQVDAWRYRVRGQIEHPFTIRKAKFTGYVSDEVFYDWSQHHWVRNRIAVGANHAFNKHFTLDLYIMRENDGRTRPGDITILGSQMRFRM
;
A
#
# COMPACT_ATOMS: atom_id res chain seq x y z
N MET A 1 11.54 -5.35 8.43
CA MET A 1 10.34 -4.51 8.65
C MET A 1 10.67 -3.13 8.15
N ILE A 2 9.83 -2.58 7.27
CA ILE A 2 9.99 -1.25 6.69
C ILE A 2 8.81 -0.42 7.19
N GLU A 3 9.10 0.68 7.86
CA GLU A 3 8.10 1.66 8.29
C GLU A 3 8.28 2.94 7.49
N ARG A 4 7.16 3.56 7.08
CA ARG A 4 7.16 4.86 6.42
C ARG A 4 6.04 5.72 6.98
N ASN A 5 6.42 6.91 7.45
CA ASN A 5 5.52 7.91 8.01
C ASN A 5 5.51 9.15 7.13
N TRP A 6 4.33 9.67 6.81
CA TRP A 6 4.14 10.90 6.05
C TRP A 6 3.19 11.84 6.77
N PHE A 7 3.55 13.11 6.75
CA PHE A 7 2.70 14.20 7.19
C PHE A 7 2.36 15.06 5.98
N GLU A 8 1.09 15.05 5.56
CA GLU A 8 0.64 15.68 4.33
C GLU A 8 -0.30 16.84 4.65
N ARG A 9 0.02 18.04 4.14
CA ARG A 9 -0.93 19.16 4.10
C ARG A 9 -1.78 19.03 2.85
N ARG A 10 -3.11 19.04 3.00
CA ARG A 10 -4.04 18.99 1.88
C ARG A 10 -4.75 20.31 1.73
N TRP A 11 -4.57 20.94 0.58
CA TRP A 11 -5.40 22.04 0.11
C TRP A 11 -6.56 21.48 -0.68
N ARG A 12 -7.80 21.79 -0.28
CA ARG A 12 -9.02 21.30 -0.94
C ARG A 12 -10.01 22.44 -1.07
N ASP A 13 -10.76 22.44 -2.16
CA ASP A 13 -11.91 23.34 -2.39
C ASP A 13 -13.01 22.45 -2.98
N PRO A 14 -14.22 22.35 -2.39
CA PRO A 14 -14.79 23.13 -1.27
C PRO A 14 -14.61 22.53 0.14
N GLN A 15 -13.79 21.49 0.31
CA GLN A 15 -13.56 20.86 1.63
C GLN A 15 -12.52 21.63 2.46
N VAL A 16 -12.56 21.50 3.80
CA VAL A 16 -11.61 22.17 4.70
C VAL A 16 -10.16 21.70 4.46
N ASP A 17 -9.24 22.67 4.43
CA ASP A 17 -7.79 22.41 4.41
C ASP A 17 -7.36 21.65 5.66
N ALA A 18 -6.84 20.44 5.46
CA ALA A 18 -6.62 19.48 6.54
C ALA A 18 -5.20 18.95 6.54
N TRP A 19 -4.73 18.61 7.74
CA TRP A 19 -3.57 17.75 7.90
C TRP A 19 -4.01 16.29 7.82
N ARG A 20 -3.24 15.48 7.10
CA ARG A 20 -3.41 14.03 7.06
C ARG A 20 -2.12 13.37 7.51
N TYR A 21 -2.21 12.51 8.52
CA TYR A 21 -1.14 11.60 8.88
C TYR A 21 -1.36 10.27 8.19
N ARG A 22 -0.29 9.76 7.61
CA ARG A 22 -0.26 8.50 6.90
C ARG A 22 0.90 7.69 7.43
N VAL A 23 0.59 6.51 7.95
CA VAL A 23 1.59 5.53 8.37
C VAL A 23 1.43 4.29 7.50
N ARG A 24 2.56 3.75 7.03
CA ARG A 24 2.61 2.47 6.34
C ARG A 24 3.65 1.58 7.01
N GLY A 25 3.18 0.46 7.56
CA GLY A 25 4.03 -0.65 7.99
C GLY A 25 4.09 -1.71 6.91
N GLN A 26 5.28 -2.20 6.57
CA GLN A 26 5.48 -3.29 5.63
C GLN A 26 6.42 -4.34 6.22
N ILE A 27 5.98 -5.59 6.17
CA ILE A 27 6.75 -6.77 6.55
C ILE A 27 7.04 -7.53 5.27
N GLU A 28 8.30 -7.80 5.00
CA GLU A 28 8.76 -8.56 3.84
C GLU A 28 9.42 -9.83 4.34
N HIS A 29 9.13 -10.95 3.68
CA HIS A 29 9.74 -12.23 3.99
C HIS A 29 10.19 -12.93 2.71
N PRO A 30 11.51 -13.16 2.52
CA PRO A 30 12.02 -13.91 1.39
C PRO A 30 11.79 -15.41 1.61
N PHE A 31 11.27 -16.09 0.59
CA PHE A 31 11.11 -17.55 0.61
C PHE A 31 11.51 -18.14 -0.75
N THR A 32 11.97 -19.39 -0.73
CA THR A 32 12.41 -20.07 -1.95
C THR A 32 11.52 -21.28 -2.19
N ILE A 33 10.91 -21.35 -3.39
CA ILE A 33 10.14 -22.51 -3.82
C ILE A 33 10.92 -23.22 -4.91
N ARG A 34 11.39 -24.44 -4.61
CA ARG A 34 12.23 -25.31 -5.45
C ARG A 34 13.57 -24.68 -5.85
N LYS A 35 13.56 -23.68 -6.74
CA LYS A 35 14.74 -22.91 -7.22
C LYS A 35 14.43 -21.43 -7.47
N ALA A 36 13.18 -21.03 -7.35
CA ALA A 36 12.72 -19.67 -7.59
C ALA A 36 12.69 -18.89 -6.26
N LYS A 37 13.34 -17.73 -6.24
CA LYS A 37 13.34 -16.81 -5.10
C LYS A 37 12.12 -15.90 -5.21
N PHE A 38 11.30 -15.90 -4.18
CA PHE A 38 10.15 -15.02 -4.05
C PHE A 38 10.32 -14.17 -2.80
N THR A 39 9.77 -12.96 -2.82
CA THR A 39 9.64 -12.14 -1.61
C THR A 39 8.19 -11.84 -1.41
N GLY A 40 7.59 -12.43 -0.38
CA GLY A 40 6.25 -12.07 0.06
C GLY A 40 6.31 -10.79 0.85
N TYR A 41 5.28 -9.96 0.76
CA TYR A 41 5.12 -8.82 1.62
C TYR A 41 3.67 -8.66 2.06
N VAL A 42 3.52 -8.17 3.28
CA VAL A 42 2.25 -7.69 3.82
C VAL A 42 2.49 -6.24 4.23
N SER A 43 1.65 -5.32 3.77
CA SER A 43 1.69 -3.94 4.22
C SER A 43 0.33 -3.47 4.69
N ASP A 44 0.32 -2.78 5.81
CA ASP A 44 -0.84 -2.08 6.35
C ASP A 44 -0.56 -0.59 6.33
N GLU A 45 -1.52 0.18 5.79
CA GLU A 45 -1.42 1.62 5.66
C GLU A 45 -2.68 2.30 6.20
N VAL A 46 -2.50 3.18 7.18
CA VAL A 46 -3.59 3.83 7.90
C VAL A 46 -3.52 5.34 7.69
N PHE A 47 -4.69 5.97 7.51
CA PHE A 47 -4.84 7.40 7.29
C PHE A 47 -5.66 8.03 8.40
N TYR A 48 -5.06 8.99 9.12
CA TYR A 48 -5.73 9.84 10.08
C TYR A 48 -5.90 11.24 9.51
N ASP A 49 -7.12 11.77 9.50
CA ASP A 49 -7.44 13.10 8.98
C ASP A 49 -7.88 14.03 10.12
N TRP A 50 -7.14 15.12 10.33
CA TRP A 50 -7.46 16.10 11.38
C TRP A 50 -8.76 16.87 11.12
N SER A 51 -9.21 17.00 9.86
CA SER A 51 -10.50 17.67 9.61
C SER A 51 -11.69 16.89 10.15
N GLN A 52 -11.58 15.55 10.17
CA GLN A 52 -12.64 14.66 10.61
C GLN A 52 -12.41 14.08 12.01
N HIS A 53 -11.24 14.37 12.62
CA HIS A 53 -10.77 13.77 13.88
C HIS A 53 -10.97 12.24 13.92
N HIS A 54 -10.70 11.57 12.80
CA HIS A 54 -11.01 10.16 12.63
C HIS A 54 -10.03 9.45 11.69
N TRP A 55 -9.91 8.14 11.87
CA TRP A 55 -9.26 7.24 10.92
C TRP A 55 -10.16 7.07 9.71
N VAL A 56 -9.79 7.68 8.60
CA VAL A 56 -10.66 7.78 7.42
C VAL A 56 -10.52 6.57 6.50
N ARG A 57 -9.34 5.95 6.48
CA ARG A 57 -9.02 4.89 5.52
C ARG A 57 -7.97 3.95 6.08
N ASN A 58 -8.12 2.67 5.78
CA ASN A 58 -7.13 1.63 5.99
C ASN A 58 -6.92 0.86 4.68
N ARG A 59 -5.66 0.58 4.35
CA ARG A 59 -5.25 -0.17 3.17
C ARG A 59 -4.36 -1.32 3.59
N ILE A 60 -4.87 -2.52 3.40
CA ILE A 60 -4.09 -3.75 3.62
C ILE A 60 -3.72 -4.29 2.25
N ALA A 61 -2.43 -4.46 2.00
CA ALA A 61 -1.93 -5.10 0.79
C ALA A 61 -1.12 -6.34 1.14
N VAL A 62 -1.34 -7.40 0.37
CA VAL A 62 -0.57 -8.63 0.42
C VAL A 62 -0.10 -8.91 -1.00
N GLY A 63 1.20 -9.12 -1.16
CA GLY A 63 1.78 -9.37 -2.46
C GLY A 63 3.00 -10.26 -2.40
N ALA A 64 3.44 -10.67 -3.58
CA ALA A 64 4.68 -11.38 -3.77
C ALA A 64 5.41 -10.82 -4.99
N ASN A 65 6.71 -10.61 -4.83
CA ASN A 65 7.59 -10.31 -5.94
C ASN A 65 8.38 -11.54 -6.36
N HIS A 66 8.67 -11.59 -7.66
CA HIS A 66 9.54 -12.58 -8.27
C HIS A 66 10.42 -11.91 -9.32
N ALA A 67 11.73 -12.01 -9.12
CA ALA A 67 12.71 -11.62 -10.13
C ALA A 67 12.93 -12.81 -11.07
N PHE A 68 12.38 -12.72 -12.28
CA PHE A 68 12.61 -13.74 -13.31
C PHE A 68 14.04 -13.66 -13.84
N ASN A 69 14.54 -12.44 -14.05
CA ASN A 69 15.89 -12.15 -14.55
C ASN A 69 16.42 -10.86 -13.91
N LYS A 70 17.72 -10.55 -14.11
CA LYS A 70 18.34 -9.28 -13.65
C LYS A 70 17.63 -8.03 -14.20
N HIS A 71 16.94 -8.18 -15.33
CA HIS A 71 16.25 -7.12 -16.05
C HIS A 71 14.73 -7.10 -15.83
N PHE A 72 14.13 -8.16 -15.26
CA PHE A 72 12.67 -8.28 -15.15
C PHE A 72 12.25 -8.81 -13.78
N THR A 73 11.49 -7.97 -13.07
CA THR A 73 10.84 -8.32 -11.81
C THR A 73 9.35 -8.10 -11.93
N LEU A 74 8.57 -9.13 -11.59
CA LEU A 74 7.12 -9.06 -11.49
C LEU A 74 6.73 -9.01 -10.01
N ASP A 75 5.83 -8.09 -9.69
CA ASP A 75 5.18 -7.99 -8.39
C ASP A 75 3.68 -8.17 -8.62
N LEU A 76 3.07 -9.08 -7.89
CA LEU A 76 1.63 -9.29 -7.88
C LEU A 76 1.13 -9.03 -6.48
N TYR A 77 0.07 -8.24 -6.36
CA TYR A 77 -0.50 -7.91 -5.06
C TYR A 77 -2.02 -7.77 -5.12
N ILE A 78 -2.64 -8.11 -4.00
CA ILE A 78 -4.04 -7.83 -3.72
C ILE A 78 -4.05 -6.81 -2.60
N MET A 79 -4.75 -5.71 -2.81
CA MET A 79 -4.94 -4.66 -1.83
C MET A 79 -6.41 -4.50 -1.53
N ARG A 80 -6.77 -4.45 -0.26
CA ARG A 80 -8.09 -4.07 0.20
C ARG A 80 -8.02 -2.70 0.84
N GLU A 81 -8.76 -1.77 0.26
CA GLU A 81 -9.00 -0.45 0.84
C GLU A 81 -10.35 -0.47 1.54
N ASN A 82 -10.34 -0.20 2.84
CA ASN A 82 -11.55 0.05 3.62
C ASN A 82 -11.59 1.55 3.96
N ASP A 83 -12.55 2.27 3.40
CA ASP A 83 -12.84 3.68 3.63
C ASP A 83 -14.24 3.81 4.22
N GLY A 84 -14.31 4.28 5.46
CA GLY A 84 -15.58 4.36 6.20
C GLY A 84 -16.51 5.49 5.75
N ARG A 85 -16.08 6.39 4.85
CA ARG A 85 -16.85 7.61 4.49
C ARG A 85 -17.02 7.86 2.99
N THR A 86 -16.18 7.29 2.14
CA THR A 86 -16.35 7.36 0.67
C THR A 86 -17.24 6.20 0.22
N ARG A 87 -18.16 6.40 -0.74
CA ARG A 87 -18.91 5.30 -1.39
C ARG A 87 -18.40 5.15 -2.83
N PRO A 88 -17.95 3.96 -3.27
CA PRO A 88 -17.88 2.69 -2.53
C PRO A 88 -16.77 2.70 -1.47
N GLY A 89 -17.10 2.25 -0.26
CA GLY A 89 -16.20 2.30 0.90
C GLY A 89 -15.17 1.19 0.93
N ASP A 90 -15.54 0.00 0.44
CA ASP A 90 -14.64 -1.14 0.41
C ASP A 90 -14.31 -1.50 -1.04
N ILE A 91 -13.02 -1.45 -1.37
CA ILE A 91 -12.54 -1.78 -2.71
C ILE A 91 -11.45 -2.83 -2.59
N THR A 92 -11.61 -3.93 -3.31
CA THR A 92 -10.54 -4.91 -3.52
C THR A 92 -9.88 -4.62 -4.86
N ILE A 93 -8.58 -4.38 -4.82
CA ILE A 93 -7.74 -4.04 -5.95
C ILE A 93 -6.80 -5.21 -6.18
N LEU A 94 -6.78 -5.70 -7.41
CA LEU A 94 -5.80 -6.68 -7.86
C LEU A 94 -4.82 -5.95 -8.77
N GLY A 95 -3.56 -5.90 -8.34
CA GLY A 95 -2.51 -5.11 -8.97
C GLY A 95 -1.37 -6.00 -9.42
N SER A 96 -0.76 -5.59 -10.53
CA SER A 96 0.51 -6.15 -11.01
C SER A 96 1.46 -5.00 -11.30
N GLN A 97 2.68 -5.06 -10.76
CA GLN A 97 3.74 -4.13 -11.09
C GLN A 97 4.87 -4.88 -11.79
N MET A 98 5.21 -4.42 -13.00
CA MET A 98 6.34 -4.93 -13.77
C MET A 98 7.46 -3.91 -13.69
N ARG A 99 8.65 -4.34 -13.27
CA ARG A 99 9.85 -3.50 -13.25
C ARG A 99 10.86 -4.05 -14.25
N PHE A 100 11.15 -3.23 -15.25
CA PHE A 100 12.18 -3.47 -16.24
C PHE A 100 13.41 -2.63 -15.90
N ARG A 101 14.58 -3.27 -15.82
CA ARG A 101 15.85 -2.59 -15.61
C ARG A 101 16.71 -2.83 -16.84
N MET A 102 17.09 -1.75 -17.52
CA MET A 102 18.09 -1.77 -18.61
C MET A 102 19.49 -1.83 -18.03
#